data_AF-A0A429B9Q3-F1
#
_entry.id   AF-A0A429B9Q3-F1
#
_cell.length_a   1.000
_cell.length_b   1.000
_cell.length_c   1.000
_cell.angle_alpha   90.00
_cell.angle_beta   90.00
_cell.angle_gamma   90.00
#
_symmetry.space_group_name_H-M   'P 1'
#
loop_
_entity.id
_entity.type
_entity.pdbx_description
1 polymer ?
#
loop_
_entity_poly.entity_id
_entity_poly.type
_entity_poly.pdbx_seq_one_letter_code
_entity_poly.pdbx_strand_id
1 'polypeptide(L)'
;MPTARIAAGRTASGQGWQAYGTNGIYIDVDTSAAHFSGSPIYVTSVSGPGGNQWNLVGPSAVYDPTATKFRVYLQWRDASPLSPAAAQQYGWFIQWIGYDNP
;
A
#
# COMPACT_ATOMS: atom_id res chain seq x y z
N MET A 1 -23.10 -19.31 8.39
CA MET A 1 -22.56 -18.06 7.82
C MET A 1 -21.06 -18.17 7.89
N PRO A 2 -20.32 -17.95 6.81
CA PRO A 2 -18.86 -17.89 6.86
C PRO A 2 -18.43 -16.82 7.88
N THR A 3 -17.34 -17.06 8.61
CA THR A 3 -16.83 -16.14 9.62
C THR A 3 -16.07 -15.02 8.93
N ALA A 4 -16.52 -13.77 9.09
CA ALA A 4 -15.79 -12.61 8.62
C ALA A 4 -14.39 -12.55 9.26
N ARG A 5 -13.37 -12.27 8.45
CA ARG A 5 -11.98 -12.09 8.90
C ARG A 5 -11.61 -10.62 8.78
N ILE A 6 -11.02 -10.08 9.85
CA ILE A 6 -10.46 -8.73 9.88
C ILE A 6 -9.01 -8.83 10.30
N ALA A 7 -8.13 -8.20 9.54
CA ALA A 7 -6.72 -8.11 9.87
C ALA A 7 -6.19 -6.71 9.53
N ALA A 8 -5.08 -6.34 10.14
CA ALA A 8 -4.39 -5.10 9.86
C ALA A 8 -2.88 -5.32 9.86
N GLY A 9 -2.16 -4.46 9.16
CA GLY A 9 -0.72 -4.56 9.06
C GLY A 9 -0.10 -3.35 8.38
N ARG A 10 1.20 -3.43 8.14
CA ARG A 10 1.94 -2.43 7.36
C ARG A 10 3.14 -3.04 6.66
N THR A 11 3.58 -2.40 5.59
CA THR A 11 4.88 -2.69 4.97
C THR A 11 6.03 -2.16 5.82
N ALA A 12 7.25 -2.64 5.54
CA ALA A 12 8.45 -2.10 6.15
C ALA A 12 8.69 -0.64 5.70
N SER A 13 9.16 0.19 6.63
CA SER A 13 9.42 1.62 6.41
C SER A 13 10.45 1.84 5.31
N GLY A 14 10.05 2.52 4.23
CA GLY A 14 10.93 2.91 3.13
C GLY A 14 11.45 1.75 2.25
N GLN A 15 10.94 0.53 2.44
CA GLN A 15 11.42 -0.66 1.73
C GLN A 15 10.34 -1.23 0.81
N GLY A 16 10.76 -1.99 -0.22
CA GLY A 16 9.85 -2.73 -1.12
C GLY A 16 9.21 -1.89 -2.23
N TRP A 17 9.46 -0.58 -2.27
CA TRP A 17 9.00 0.30 -3.34
C TRP A 17 9.72 0.00 -4.66
N GLN A 18 8.95 -0.03 -5.75
CA GLN A 18 9.44 -0.26 -7.11
C GLN A 18 9.06 0.93 -8.00
N ALA A 19 9.91 1.25 -8.97
CA ALA A 19 9.66 2.35 -9.89
C ALA A 19 8.52 2.02 -10.86
N TYR A 20 7.70 3.03 -11.19
CA TYR A 20 6.65 2.97 -12.20
C TYR A 20 6.76 4.17 -13.14
N GLY A 21 7.47 3.96 -14.25
CA GLY A 21 7.85 5.06 -15.13
C GLY A 21 8.71 6.08 -14.40
N THR A 22 8.57 7.36 -14.78
CA THR A 22 9.37 8.46 -14.21
C THR A 22 8.72 9.12 -13.00
N ASN A 23 7.39 9.06 -12.89
CA ASN A 23 6.62 9.91 -11.98
C ASN A 23 5.86 9.12 -10.90
N GLY A 24 6.03 7.80 -10.88
CA GLY A 24 5.32 6.94 -9.97
C GLY A 24 6.19 5.86 -9.35
N ILE A 25 5.71 5.34 -8.23
CA ILE A 25 6.23 4.13 -7.58
C ILE A 25 5.05 3.25 -7.19
N TYR A 26 5.29 1.96 -7.00
CA TYR A 26 4.31 1.05 -6.42
C TYR A 26 4.94 0.17 -5.35
N ILE A 27 4.09 -0.45 -4.54
CA ILE A 27 4.47 -1.51 -3.62
C ILE A 27 3.40 -2.59 -3.63
N ASP A 28 3.86 -3.85 -3.66
CA ASP A 28 3.02 -5.01 -3.37
C ASP A 28 3.01 -5.22 -1.86
N VAL A 29 1.83 -5.15 -1.25
CA VAL A 29 1.62 -5.35 0.17
C VAL A 29 1.27 -6.80 0.42
N ASP A 30 2.11 -7.51 1.15
CA ASP A 30 1.86 -8.90 1.58
C ASP A 30 0.86 -8.91 2.75
N THR A 31 -0.21 -9.68 2.58
CA THR A 31 -1.27 -9.90 3.56
C THR A 31 -1.46 -11.38 3.90
N SER A 32 -0.52 -12.25 3.52
CA SER A 32 -0.58 -13.70 3.75
C SER A 32 -0.83 -14.08 5.22
N ALA A 33 -0.27 -13.31 6.16
CA ALA A 33 -0.46 -13.49 7.61
C ALA A 33 -1.92 -13.23 8.08
N ALA A 34 -2.77 -12.64 7.25
CA ALA A 34 -4.18 -12.41 7.56
C ALA A 34 -5.07 -13.62 7.29
N HIS A 35 -4.58 -14.63 6.56
CA HIS A 35 -5.33 -15.84 6.23
C HIS A 35 -6.68 -15.58 5.55
N PHE A 36 -6.73 -14.55 4.70
CA PHE A 36 -7.88 -14.33 3.82
C PHE A 36 -7.99 -15.45 2.79
N SER A 37 -9.21 -15.69 2.29
CA SER A 37 -9.46 -16.73 1.28
C SER A 37 -10.01 -16.18 -0.04
N GLY A 38 -10.59 -14.98 -0.03
CA GLY A 38 -11.11 -14.32 -1.23
C GLY A 38 -10.26 -13.12 -1.68
N SER A 39 -10.93 -12.09 -2.18
CA SER A 39 -10.36 -10.77 -2.46
C SER A 39 -10.88 -9.80 -1.40
N PRO A 40 -10.09 -9.51 -0.34
CA PRO A 40 -10.53 -8.67 0.77
C PRO A 40 -10.77 -7.23 0.34
N ILE A 41 -11.68 -6.55 1.03
CA ILE A 41 -11.84 -5.11 0.95
C ILE A 41 -10.82 -4.47 1.87
N TYR A 42 -10.00 -3.55 1.35
CA TYR A 42 -8.96 -2.86 2.12
C TYR A 42 -9.26 -1.37 2.27
N VAL A 43 -8.96 -0.85 3.45
CA VAL A 43 -8.73 0.58 3.67
C VAL A 43 -7.25 0.78 3.91
N THR A 44 -6.63 1.64 3.13
CA THR A 44 -5.18 1.87 3.13
C THR A 44 -4.85 3.33 3.40
N SER A 45 -3.69 3.56 4.00
CA SER A 45 -3.09 4.88 4.16
C SER A 45 -1.58 4.79 3.97
N VAL A 46 -0.97 5.86 3.47
CA VAL A 46 0.49 6.03 3.45
C VAL A 46 0.92 6.79 4.70
N SER A 47 1.97 6.32 5.35
CA SER A 47 2.54 6.93 6.55
C SER A 47 4.06 6.81 6.53
N GLY A 48 4.75 7.58 7.37
CA GLY A 48 6.21 7.61 7.40
C GLY A 48 6.77 8.80 8.17
N PRO A 49 7.97 8.68 8.77
CA PRO A 49 8.54 9.73 9.62
C PRO A 49 9.02 10.97 8.85
N GLY A 50 9.34 10.84 7.56
CA GLY A 50 9.89 11.95 6.76
C GLY A 50 8.84 12.91 6.19
N GLY A 51 7.55 12.66 6.42
CA GLY A 51 6.48 13.56 5.99
C GLY A 51 6.14 13.48 4.48
N ASN A 52 5.60 14.58 3.93
CA ASN A 52 5.19 14.74 2.53
C ASN A 52 4.04 13.86 2.00
N GLN A 53 3.40 13.07 2.86
CA GLN A 53 2.25 12.24 2.46
C GLN A 53 1.06 13.09 1.98
N TRP A 54 0.95 14.33 2.47
CA TRP A 54 -0.07 15.28 2.06
C TRP A 54 -0.01 15.63 0.57
N ASN A 55 1.15 15.46 -0.08
CA ASN A 55 1.35 15.76 -1.50
C ASN A 55 1.25 14.53 -2.41
N LEU A 56 0.96 13.35 -1.85
CA LEU A 56 0.77 12.13 -2.62
C LEU A 56 -0.68 11.96 -3.09
N VAL A 57 -0.84 11.24 -4.20
CA VAL A 57 -2.12 10.66 -4.63
C VAL A 57 -1.97 9.15 -4.80
N GLY A 58 -3.11 8.45 -4.81
CA GLY A 58 -3.17 6.99 -4.91
C GLY A 58 -3.07 6.15 -3.63
N PRO A 59 -2.78 6.66 -2.40
CA PRO A 59 -2.54 5.78 -1.25
C PRO A 59 -3.78 4.96 -0.82
N SER A 60 -4.98 5.35 -1.26
CA SER A 60 -6.25 4.64 -1.03
C SER A 60 -6.72 3.79 -2.23
N ALA A 61 -5.96 3.77 -3.33
CA ALA A 61 -6.31 3.02 -4.54
C ALA A 61 -5.68 1.62 -4.46
N VAL A 62 -6.52 0.62 -4.21
CA VAL A 62 -6.13 -0.79 -4.05
C VAL A 62 -6.29 -1.51 -5.39
N TYR A 63 -5.20 -2.05 -5.90
CA TYR A 63 -5.15 -2.79 -7.16
C TYR A 63 -4.94 -4.29 -6.92
N ASP A 64 -5.57 -5.10 -7.77
CA ASP A 64 -5.41 -6.56 -7.85
C ASP A 64 -5.40 -7.28 -6.49
N PRO A 65 -6.40 -7.06 -5.60
CA PRO A 65 -6.45 -7.73 -4.31
C PRO A 65 -6.66 -9.24 -4.49
N THR A 66 -5.78 -10.02 -3.88
CA THR A 66 -5.90 -11.46 -3.71
C THR A 66 -5.98 -11.81 -2.23
N ALA A 67 -6.08 -13.10 -1.94
CA ALA A 67 -6.04 -13.64 -0.57
C ALA A 67 -4.75 -13.28 0.19
N THR A 68 -3.66 -12.98 -0.51
CA THR A 68 -2.33 -12.83 0.10
C THR A 68 -1.62 -11.54 -0.25
N LYS A 69 -2.17 -10.71 -1.13
CA LYS A 69 -1.57 -9.42 -1.46
C LYS A 69 -2.54 -8.44 -2.10
N PHE A 70 -2.11 -7.19 -2.18
CA PHE A 70 -2.66 -6.18 -3.07
C PHE A 70 -1.54 -5.21 -3.48
N ARG A 71 -1.80 -4.32 -4.44
CA ARG A 71 -0.86 -3.28 -4.87
C ARG A 71 -1.39 -1.88 -4.62
N VAL A 72 -0.49 -0.96 -4.27
CA VAL A 72 -0.75 0.48 -4.21
C VAL A 72 0.26 1.20 -5.08
N TYR A 73 -0.21 2.21 -5.82
CA TYR A 73 0.63 3.15 -6.57
C TYR A 73 0.63 4.50 -5.87
N LEU A 74 1.78 5.16 -5.90
CA LEU A 74 1.94 6.54 -5.46
C LEU A 74 2.54 7.38 -6.59
N GLN A 75 2.08 8.61 -6.68
CA GLN A 75 2.72 9.68 -7.44
C GLN A 75 2.51 11.01 -6.71
N TRP A 76 3.31 12.01 -7.05
CA TRP A 76 3.06 13.38 -6.60
C TRP A 76 1.81 13.96 -7.26
N ARG A 77 1.11 14.87 -6.57
CA ARG A 77 -0.06 15.59 -7.12
C ARG A 77 0.24 16.38 -8.40
N ASP A 78 1.46 16.88 -8.53
CA ASP A 78 1.93 17.66 -9.68
C ASP A 78 2.56 16.80 -10.78
N ALA A 79 2.53 15.47 -10.64
CA ALA A 79 3.17 14.51 -11.54
C ALA A 79 4.67 14.75 -11.74
N SER A 80 5.37 15.39 -10.79
CA SER A 80 6.82 15.47 -10.81
C SER A 80 7.46 14.07 -10.64
N PRO A 81 8.76 13.91 -11.00
CA PRO A 81 9.42 12.63 -10.87
C PRO A 81 9.40 12.09 -9.42
N LEU A 82 9.09 10.81 -9.28
CA LEU A 82 9.08 10.11 -7.99
C LEU A 82 9.82 8.78 -8.13
N SER A 83 10.79 8.55 -7.24
CA SER A 83 11.62 7.34 -7.25
C SER A 83 11.49 6.55 -5.95
N PRO A 84 11.83 5.25 -5.94
CA PRO A 84 11.86 4.46 -4.71
C PRO A 84 12.81 5.03 -3.65
N ALA A 85 13.89 5.70 -4.07
CA ALA A 85 14.83 6.36 -3.16
C ALA A 85 14.15 7.48 -2.34
N ALA A 86 13.19 8.20 -2.92
CA ALA A 86 12.40 9.19 -2.18
C ALA A 86 11.55 8.52 -1.09
N ALA A 87 10.89 7.40 -1.41
CA ALA A 87 10.13 6.65 -0.42
C ALA A 87 11.01 6.08 0.69
N GLN A 88 12.24 5.65 0.36
CA GLN A 88 13.25 5.24 1.34
C GLN A 88 13.66 6.42 2.24
N GLN A 89 13.96 7.57 1.65
CA GLN A 89 14.34 8.79 2.38
C GLN A 89 13.23 9.26 3.33
N TYR A 90 11.98 9.26 2.88
CA TYR A 90 10.84 9.67 3.71
C TYR A 90 10.34 8.57 4.65
N GLY A 91 10.88 7.35 4.55
CA GLY A 91 10.45 6.20 5.32
C GLY A 91 8.97 5.86 5.11
N TRP A 92 8.49 5.97 3.87
CA TRP A 92 7.09 5.70 3.57
C TRP A 92 6.79 4.20 3.62
N PHE A 93 5.65 3.89 4.22
CA PHE A 93 5.05 2.55 4.24
C PHE A 93 3.55 2.66 4.04
N ILE A 94 2.94 1.58 3.55
CA ILE A 94 1.48 1.43 3.51
C ILE A 94 1.05 0.73 4.79
N GLN A 95 0.09 1.31 5.48
CA GLN A 95 -0.67 0.65 6.54
C GLN A 95 -2.08 0.34 6.03
N TRP A 96 -2.65 -0.76 6.52
CA TRP A 96 -3.90 -1.28 6.00
C TRP A 96 -4.74 -1.96 7.08
N ILE A 97 -6.05 -1.92 6.89
CA ILE A 97 -7.03 -2.83 7.50
C ILE A 97 -7.78 -3.52 6.37
N GLY A 98 -7.95 -4.84 6.46
CA GLY A 98 -8.60 -5.67 5.47
C GLY A 98 -9.78 -6.42 6.08
N TYR A 99 -10.85 -6.57 5.29
CA TYR A 99 -12.05 -7.34 5.61
C TYR A 99 -12.30 -8.38 4.51
N ASP A 100 -12.40 -9.64 4.90
CA ASP A 100 -12.75 -10.76 4.03
C ASP A 100 -14.03 -11.42 4.56
N ASN A 101 -15.06 -11.49 3.71
CA ASN A 101 -16.28 -12.23 3.99
C ASN A 101 -16.39 -13.38 2.97
N PRO A 102 -15.79 -14.54 3.30
CA PRO A 102 -15.79 -15.70 2.41
C PRO A 102 -17.19 -16.24 2.12
#